data_AF-A0A7W8JC66-F1
#
_entry.id   AF-A0A7W8JC66-F1
#
_cell.length_a   1.000
_cell.length_b   1.000
_cell.length_c   1.000
_cell.angle_alpha   90.00
_cell.angle_beta   90.00
_cell.angle_gamma   90.00
#
_symmetry.space_group_name_H-M   'P 1'
#
loop_
_entity.id
_entity.type
_entity.pdbx_description
1 polymer ?
#
loop_
_entity_poly.entity_id
_entity_poly.type
_entity_poly.pdbx_seq_one_letter_code
_entity_poly.pdbx_strand_id
1 'polypeptide(L)'
;MKIAFVSLPVAGHLNPMSALAARVQSDGNEVVFISVADAEARAVAAGLRFVAVGTDHLPLGSTKAVEQQFSTIQGGERGIGQNFGGSIRS
;
A
#
# COMPACT_ATOMS: atom_id res chain seq x y z
N MET A 1 7.43 18.52 -10.42
CA MET A 1 8.60 18.09 -9.62
C MET A 1 8.70 16.57 -9.62
N LYS A 2 9.77 15.97 -9.08
CA LYS A 2 9.90 14.51 -8.91
C LYS A 2 9.50 14.12 -7.49
N ILE A 3 8.51 13.23 -7.34
CA ILE A 3 7.92 12.88 -6.04
C ILE A 3 7.82 11.35 -5.92
N ALA A 4 8.35 10.82 -4.82
CA ALA A 4 8.26 9.39 -4.50
C ALA A 4 7.19 9.15 -3.43
N PHE A 5 6.36 8.13 -3.65
CA PHE A 5 5.37 7.65 -2.70
C PHE A 5 5.80 6.31 -2.15
N VAL A 6 5.77 6.16 -0.82
CA VAL A 6 6.06 4.90 -0.12
C VAL A 6 4.87 4.55 0.76
N SER A 7 4.39 3.31 0.66
CA SER A 7 3.23 2.86 1.44
C SER A 7 3.31 1.37 1.78
N LEU A 8 2.58 0.99 2.83
CA LEU A 8 2.39 -0.40 3.22
C LEU A 8 1.59 -1.15 2.14
N PRO A 9 1.92 -2.41 1.85
CA PRO A 9 1.28 -3.20 0.79
C PRO A 9 -0.11 -3.74 1.14
N VAL A 10 -0.84 -3.07 2.04
CA VAL A 10 -2.17 -3.50 2.49
C VAL A 10 -3.24 -2.60 1.90
N ALA A 11 -4.41 -3.16 1.58
CA ALA A 11 -5.46 -2.44 0.83
C ALA A 11 -5.90 -1.12 1.50
N GLY A 12 -5.94 -1.07 2.84
CA GLY A 12 -6.29 0.12 3.60
C GLY A 12 -5.36 1.32 3.39
N HIS A 13 -4.09 1.08 3.03
CA HIS A 13 -3.14 2.15 2.70
C HIS A 13 -2.95 2.30 1.20
N LEU A 14 -2.89 1.20 0.45
CA LEU A 14 -2.61 1.24 -0.98
C LEU A 14 -3.65 2.06 -1.74
N ASN A 15 -4.94 1.84 -1.49
CA ASN A 15 -6.01 2.52 -2.22
C ASN A 15 -5.96 4.06 -2.06
N PRO A 16 -5.93 4.63 -0.85
CA PRO A 16 -5.84 6.08 -0.70
C PRO A 16 -4.50 6.63 -1.19
N MET A 17 -3.38 5.93 -0.96
CA MET A 17 -2.06 6.42 -1.37
C MET A 17 -1.87 6.38 -2.88
N SER A 18 -2.39 5.36 -3.58
CA SER A 18 -2.35 5.31 -5.05
C SER A 18 -3.26 6.37 -5.67
N ALA A 19 -4.43 6.62 -5.09
CA ALA A 19 -5.32 7.70 -5.53
C ALA A 19 -4.68 9.09 -5.35
N LEU A 20 -4.05 9.32 -4.19
CA LEU A 20 -3.31 10.56 -3.92
C LEU A 20 -2.14 10.73 -4.89
N ALA A 21 -1.35 9.68 -5.11
CA ALA A 21 -0.22 9.69 -6.05
C ALA A 21 -0.68 9.98 -7.49
N ALA A 22 -1.79 9.38 -7.92
CA ALA A 22 -2.37 9.62 -9.24
C ALA A 22 -2.84 11.07 -9.40
N ARG A 23 -3.43 11.66 -8.34
CA ARG A 23 -3.79 13.08 -8.34
C ARG A 23 -2.58 14.00 -8.43
N VAL A 24 -1.54 13.72 -7.63
CA VAL A 24 -0.28 14.49 -7.69
C VAL A 24 0.37 14.39 -9.07
N GLN A 25 0.27 13.23 -9.73
CA GLN A 25 0.73 13.03 -11.10
C GLN A 25 -0.08 13.86 -12.11
N SER A 26 -1.42 13.88 -12.00
CA SER A 26 -2.27 14.65 -12.91
C SER A 26 -2.05 16.17 -12.81
N ASP A 27 -1.56 16.64 -11.66
CA ASP A 27 -1.19 18.04 -11.45
C ASP A 27 0.18 18.40 -12.09
N GLY A 28 0.76 17.50 -12.91
CA GLY A 28 1.97 17.73 -13.69
C GLY A 28 3.27 17.29 -13.02
N ASN A 29 3.19 16.50 -11.94
CA ASN A 29 4.37 15.97 -11.26
C ASN A 29 4.80 14.61 -11.81
N GLU A 30 6.10 14.38 -11.83
CA GLU A 30 6.67 13.08 -12.13
C GLU A 30 6.64 12.23 -10.85
N VAL A 31 5.77 11.22 -10.84
CA VAL A 31 5.53 10.37 -9.67
C VAL A 31 6.12 8.97 -9.88
N VAL A 32 6.63 8.38 -8.79
CA VAL A 32 6.97 6.96 -8.69
C VAL A 32 6.44 6.40 -7.38
N PHE A 33 5.87 5.21 -7.43
CA PHE A 33 5.38 4.49 -6.26
C PHE A 33 6.35 3.37 -5.92
N ILE A 34 6.80 3.33 -4.67
CA ILE A 34 7.82 2.39 -4.17
C ILE A 34 7.20 1.57 -3.05
N SER A 35 7.17 0.25 -3.20
CA SER A 35 6.68 -0.67 -2.17
C SER A 35 7.16 -2.08 -2.48
N VAL A 36 6.76 -3.08 -1.68
CA VAL A 36 7.04 -4.49 -1.98
C VAL A 36 6.20 -4.97 -3.16
N ALA A 37 6.61 -6.08 -3.79
CA ALA A 37 6.03 -6.58 -5.05
C ALA A 37 4.49 -6.74 -5.03
N ASP A 38 3.90 -7.04 -3.87
CA ASP A 38 2.44 -7.19 -3.71
C ASP A 38 1.63 -5.92 -4.05
N ALA A 39 2.25 -4.74 -3.97
CA ALA A 39 1.59 -3.47 -4.27
C ALA A 39 1.53 -3.14 -5.77
N GLU A 40 2.31 -3.83 -6.60
CA GLU A 40 2.54 -3.46 -8.00
C GLU A 40 1.25 -3.38 -8.81
N ALA A 41 0.41 -4.42 -8.73
CA ALA A 41 -0.83 -4.47 -9.49
C ALA A 41 -1.75 -3.28 -9.20
N ARG A 42 -1.79 -2.81 -7.94
CA ARG A 42 -2.58 -1.64 -7.54
C ARG A 42 -1.96 -0.34 -8.04
N ALA A 43 -0.65 -0.18 -7.92
CA ALA A 43 0.04 1.01 -8.42
C ALA A 43 -0.10 1.14 -9.94
N VAL A 44 0.09 0.05 -10.69
CA VAL A 44 -0.05 0.00 -12.15
C VAL A 44 -1.49 0.28 -12.56
N ALA A 45 -2.49 -0.29 -11.87
CA ALA A 45 -3.91 0.00 -12.14
C ALA A 45 -4.28 1.48 -11.93
N ALA A 46 -3.53 2.20 -11.07
CA ALA A 46 -3.68 3.63 -10.87
C ALA A 46 -2.87 4.49 -11.88
N GLY A 47 -2.23 3.88 -12.88
CA GLY A 47 -1.42 4.57 -13.89
C GLY A 47 -0.05 5.05 -13.38
N LEU A 48 0.40 4.53 -12.23
CA LEU A 48 1.64 4.95 -11.61
C LEU A 48 2.82 4.10 -12.08
N ARG A 49 3.98 4.72 -12.25
CA ARG A 49 5.24 3.98 -12.34
C ARG A 49 5.53 3.33 -10.98
N PHE A 50 5.97 2.08 -11.00
CA PHE A 50 6.21 1.29 -9.80
C PHE A 50 7.66 0.82 -9.71
N VAL A 51 8.20 0.78 -8.50
CA VAL A 51 9.50 0.18 -8.19
C VAL A 51 9.32 -0.76 -7.00
N ALA A 52 9.54 -2.06 -7.26
CA ALA A 52 9.56 -3.07 -6.23
C ALA A 52 10.84 -2.94 -5.38
N VAL A 53 10.71 -3.06 -4.06
CA VAL A 53 11.86 -3.14 -3.14
C VAL A 53 11.81 -4.41 -2.31
N GLY A 54 12.99 -4.89 -1.91
CA GLY A 54 13.11 -6.04 -1.01
C GLY A 54 12.69 -7.38 -1.63
N THR A 55 12.73 -7.53 -2.95
CA THR A 55 12.26 -8.73 -3.69
C THR A 55 12.93 -10.04 -3.23
N ASP A 56 14.17 -9.97 -2.75
CA ASP A 56 14.92 -11.15 -2.28
C ASP A 56 14.44 -11.66 -0.91
N HIS A 57 13.86 -10.78 -0.09
CA HIS A 57 13.39 -11.09 1.27
C HIS A 57 11.86 -11.12 1.39
N LEU A 58 11.17 -10.38 0.52
CA LEU A 58 9.72 -10.21 0.47
C LEU A 58 9.25 -10.44 -0.97
N PRO A 59 9.34 -11.69 -1.49
CA PRO A 59 8.82 -12.03 -2.80
C PRO A 59 7.30 -11.80 -2.87
N LEU A 60 6.76 -11.79 -4.10
CA LEU A 60 5.31 -11.71 -4.33
C LEU A 60 4.56 -12.77 -3.50
N GLY A 61 3.52 -12.35 -2.80
CA GLY A 61 2.72 -13.13 -1.85
C GLY A 61 3.12 -12.95 -0.38
N SER A 62 4.23 -12.28 -0.09
CA SER A 62 4.76 -12.14 1.29
C SER A 62 3.82 -11.36 2.20
N THR A 63 3.13 -10.34 1.70
CA THR A 63 2.20 -9.53 2.51
C THR A 63 1.08 -10.39 3.08
N LYS A 64 0.52 -11.31 2.27
CA LYS A 64 -0.51 -12.24 2.73
C LYS A 64 0.00 -13.19 3.81
N ALA A 65 1.23 -13.68 3.67
CA ALA A 65 1.84 -14.55 4.69
C ALA A 65 2.02 -13.80 6.03
N VAL A 66 2.46 -12.55 5.96
CA VAL A 66 2.62 -11.68 7.13
C VAL A 66 1.26 -11.36 7.77
N GLU A 67 0.24 -10.98 6.99
CA GLU A 67 -1.13 -10.76 7.47
C GLU A 67 -1.72 -12.01 8.14
N GLN A 68 -1.47 -13.19 7.58
CA GLN A 68 -1.93 -14.46 8.15
C GLN A 68 -1.25 -14.75 9.49
N GLN A 69 0.06 -14.49 9.62
CA GLN A 69 0.77 -14.58 10.89
C GLN A 69 0.20 -13.61 11.93
N PHE A 70 -0.04 -12.35 11.57
CA PHE A 70 -0.67 -11.37 12.46
C PHE A 70 -2.07 -11.81 12.91
N SER A 71 -2.84 -12.44 12.01
CA SER A 71 -4.16 -12.98 12.33
C SER A 71 -4.10 -14.13 13.34
N THR A 72 -3.01 -14.89 13.38
CA THR A 72 -2.80 -15.98 14.34
C THR A 72 -2.23 -15.53 15.70
N ILE A 73 -1.63 -14.34 15.79
CA ILE A 73 -0.84 -13.90 16.96
C ILE A 73 -1.66 -13.10 18.00
N GLN A 74 -2.86 -12.59 17.70
CA GLN A 74 -3.66 -11.86 18.70
C GLN A 74 -5.15 -12.16 18.60
N GLY A 75 -5.82 -12.11 19.76
CA GLY A 75 -7.28 -12.15 19.92
C GLY A 75 -8.05 -11.22 18.97
N GLY A 76 -8.29 -11.75 17.76
CA GLY A 76 -9.33 -11.46 16.78
C GLY A 76 -9.57 -10.00 16.45
N GLU A 77 -9.19 -9.57 15.24
CA GLU A 77 -9.72 -8.39 14.49
C GLU A 77 -9.59 -7.00 15.15
N ARG A 78 -9.36 -6.90 16.47
CA ARG A 78 -9.36 -5.66 17.26
C ARG A 78 -8.05 -4.89 17.17
N GLY A 79 -6.93 -5.55 16.85
CA GLY A 79 -5.63 -4.87 16.73
C GLY A 79 -5.46 -4.07 15.43
N ILE A 80 -6.08 -4.54 14.33
CA ILE A 80 -6.00 -3.88 13.03
C ILE A 80 -7.17 -2.92 12.78
N GLY A 81 -8.39 -3.24 13.27
CA GLY A 81 -9.55 -2.35 13.09
C GLY A 81 -9.44 -1.02 13.83
N GLN A 82 -8.76 -0.99 14.98
CA GLN A 82 -8.66 0.21 15.84
C GLN A 82 -7.61 1.22 15.38
N ASN A 83 -6.60 0.82 14.60
CA ASN A 83 -5.56 1.73 14.11
C ASN A 83 -5.83 2.30 12.72
N PHE A 84 -6.80 1.75 11.96
CA PHE A 84 -7.08 2.14 10.58
C PHE A 84 -8.51 2.66 10.34
N GLY A 85 -9.35 2.68 11.36
CA GLY A 85 -10.72 3.20 11.33
C GLY A 85 -10.84 4.62 11.86
N GLY A 86 -10.35 5.61 11.11
CA GLY A 86 -10.77 7.00 11.31
C GLY A 86 -12.27 7.12 11.04
N SER A 87 -13.04 7.38 12.10
CA SER A 87 -14.49 7.58 12.08
C SER A 87 -14.91 8.65 11.07
N ILE A 88 -15.37 8.25 9.88
CA ILE A 88 -16.30 9.06 9.08
C ILE A 88 -17.71 8.63 9.50
N ARG A 89 -18.25 9.31 10.50
CA ARG A 89 -19.69 9.31 10.76
C ARG A 89 -20.31 10.38 9.87
N SER A 90 -21.26 9.96 9.05
CA SER A 90 -22.27 10.79 8.37
C SER A 90 -23.13 11.55 9.37
#